data_AF-U4TZM2-F1
#
_entry.id   AF-U4TZM2-F1
#
_cell.length_a   1.000
_cell.length_b   1.000
_cell.length_c   1.000
_cell.angle_alpha   90.00
_cell.angle_beta   90.00
_cell.angle_gamma   90.00
#
_symmetry.space_group_name_H-M   'P 1'
#
loop_
_entity.id
_entity.type
_entity.pdbx_description
1 polymer ?
#
loop_
_entity_poly.entity_id
_entity_poly.type
_entity_poly.pdbx_seq_one_letter_code
_entity_poly.pdbx_strand_id
1 'polypeptide(L)'
;NLSGNQITQLEEHQFKEVPKLKRLDLSANRIKHVDVKAFLNLKDLEKLKLNNNEISTITLGTLDAMPNLRQLDISNNPLQCDCGLLWILDYASKHSIKLMSNPKCSSSTFKGIPLRKLKVGVDIHCRSASHNSLLPFLDLQPANNQVVFEGDALKLHCKAPSITDSTNDSRLDWLWLDSNPKDHFSDISIINDFLPNAGIIDSVLYLKKLSRSHTGLWSCLFSSTQGNHSKSTAILVISDDTKYCPMTTTKGNKGTYIWPRTIVNCTVSIPCKFLNDYYDSSYQTVSHYCSSNGTWQRLNSSRCSYISDTTRILEGFSKVHNSILESARHLKEYTTNISIFKDVMDLVYTVKTIESYASSQPSEPLSNILMDVVNNLINLPWYYLKKSDAEHKSCSKLVDFIESLALANPNVLFQRVSTC
;
A
#
# COMPACT_ATOMS: atom_id res chain seq x y z
N ASN A 1 23.70 11.65 25.40
CA ASN A 1 23.95 10.47 26.25
C ASN A 1 22.99 10.58 27.43
N LEU A 2 22.11 9.61 27.60
CA LEU A 2 21.11 9.54 28.67
C LEU A 2 21.27 8.24 29.48
N SER A 3 22.42 7.57 29.40
CA SER A 3 22.68 6.34 30.13
C SER A 3 22.75 6.56 31.65
N GLY A 4 22.32 5.59 32.46
CA GLY A 4 22.50 5.64 33.91
C GLY A 4 21.53 6.55 34.65
N ASN A 5 20.36 6.84 34.07
CA ASN A 5 19.32 7.65 34.69
C ASN A 5 18.15 6.78 35.18
N GLN A 6 17.05 7.41 35.60
CA GLN A 6 15.87 6.75 36.13
C GLN A 6 14.69 6.79 35.14
N ILE A 7 14.98 6.80 33.83
CA ILE A 7 13.93 6.87 32.80
C ILE A 7 13.15 5.56 32.81
N THR A 8 11.83 5.63 32.95
CA THR A 8 10.92 4.46 33.04
C THR A 8 10.13 4.20 31.77
N GLN A 9 9.89 5.22 30.95
CA GLN A 9 9.14 5.13 29.70
C GLN A 9 9.66 6.12 28.67
N LEU A 10 9.48 5.81 27.39
CA LEU A 10 9.71 6.72 26.28
C LEU A 10 8.36 7.05 25.62
N GLU A 11 7.95 8.30 25.69
CA GLU A 11 6.64 8.78 25.21
C GLU A 11 6.68 9.16 23.72
N GLU A 12 5.50 9.34 23.12
CA GLU A 12 5.35 9.81 21.74
C GLU A 12 6.11 11.13 21.52
N HIS A 13 6.89 11.22 20.44
CA HIS A 13 7.65 12.41 20.06
C HIS A 13 8.69 12.91 21.09
N GLN A 14 9.15 12.07 22.03
CA GLN A 14 10.13 12.43 23.07
C GLN A 14 11.37 13.18 22.55
N PHE A 15 11.81 12.88 21.32
CA PHE A 15 13.03 13.43 20.71
C PHE A 15 12.76 14.41 19.55
N LYS A 16 11.59 15.05 19.50
CA LYS A 16 11.20 15.95 18.39
C LYS A 16 12.18 17.12 18.15
N GLU A 17 12.80 17.64 19.20
CA GLU A 17 13.70 18.80 19.12
C GLU A 17 15.13 18.44 18.65
N VAL A 18 15.44 17.15 18.48
CA VAL A 18 16.80 16.68 18.12
C VAL A 18 16.82 15.79 16.87
N PRO A 19 16.29 16.24 15.72
CA PRO A 19 16.11 15.39 14.53
C PRO A 19 17.42 14.92 13.87
N LYS A 20 18.53 15.64 14.08
CA LYS A 20 19.87 15.33 13.51
C LYS A 20 20.69 14.37 14.37
N LEU A 21 20.08 13.74 15.38
CA LEU A 21 20.79 12.88 16.31
C LEU A 21 21.25 11.60 15.60
N LYS A 22 22.55 11.30 15.64
CA LYS A 22 23.14 10.08 15.06
C LYS A 22 23.32 8.93 16.05
N ARG A 23 23.46 9.24 17.34
CA ARG A 23 23.74 8.26 18.39
C ARG A 23 22.93 8.58 19.64
N LEU A 24 22.16 7.61 20.08
CA LEU A 24 21.35 7.70 21.29
C LEU A 24 21.72 6.55 22.22
N ASP A 25 22.18 6.92 23.42
CA ASP A 25 22.52 5.98 24.49
C ASP A 25 21.52 6.16 25.63
N LEU A 26 20.65 5.17 25.82
CA LEU A 26 19.64 5.07 26.87
C LEU A 26 19.91 3.86 27.77
N SER A 27 21.14 3.34 27.76
CA SER A 27 21.51 2.15 28.53
C SER A 27 21.48 2.39 30.04
N ALA A 28 21.31 1.32 30.83
CA ALA A 28 21.29 1.40 32.30
C ALA A 28 20.23 2.39 32.84
N ASN A 29 19.01 2.31 32.31
CA ASN A 29 17.83 3.01 32.83
C ASN A 29 16.81 1.98 33.36
N ARG A 30 15.56 2.38 33.61
CA ARG A 30 14.47 1.52 34.07
C ARG A 30 13.35 1.44 33.03
N ILE A 31 13.69 1.55 31.75
CA ILE A 31 12.70 1.68 30.68
C ILE A 31 11.93 0.37 30.56
N LYS A 32 10.61 0.42 30.75
CA LYS A 32 9.69 -0.72 30.57
C LYS A 32 8.92 -0.63 29.26
N HIS A 33 8.53 0.59 28.90
CA HIS A 33 7.67 0.85 27.74
C HIS A 33 8.33 1.85 26.80
N VAL A 34 8.27 1.53 25.51
CA VAL A 34 8.74 2.39 24.42
C VAL A 34 7.55 2.59 23.48
N ASP A 35 7.04 3.81 23.43
CA ASP A 35 5.95 4.16 22.51
C ASP A 35 6.37 3.94 21.05
N VAL A 36 5.43 3.52 20.19
CA VAL A 36 5.70 3.23 18.77
C VAL A 36 6.20 4.46 18.00
N LYS A 37 5.86 5.66 18.46
CA LYS A 37 6.27 6.94 17.87
C LYS A 37 7.35 7.66 18.68
N ALA A 38 7.95 7.02 19.69
CA ALA A 38 9.00 7.62 20.50
C ALA A 38 10.18 8.15 19.66
N PHE A 39 10.52 7.45 18.57
CA PHE A 39 11.66 7.78 17.70
C PHE A 39 11.27 8.43 16.37
N LEU A 40 10.03 8.90 16.21
CA LEU A 40 9.49 9.31 14.89
C LEU A 40 10.35 10.34 14.13
N ASN A 41 11.04 11.22 14.85
CA ASN A 41 11.81 12.32 14.28
C ASN A 41 13.31 12.02 14.11
N LEU A 42 13.77 10.83 14.46
CA LEU A 42 15.19 10.46 14.50
C LEU A 42 15.69 9.80 13.20
N LYS A 43 15.46 10.46 12.05
CA LYS A 43 15.77 9.91 10.72
C LYS A 43 17.26 9.63 10.49
N ASP A 44 18.13 10.40 11.15
CA ASP A 44 19.59 10.30 11.00
C ASP A 44 20.24 9.35 12.02
N LEU A 45 19.45 8.67 12.86
CA LEU A 45 19.98 7.83 13.93
C LEU A 45 20.65 6.57 13.36
N GLU A 46 21.93 6.40 13.66
CA GLU A 46 22.75 5.27 13.22
C GLU A 46 22.93 4.23 14.34
N LYS A 47 22.93 4.67 15.61
CA LYS A 47 23.18 3.80 16.77
C LYS A 47 22.21 4.07 17.91
N LEU A 48 21.51 3.03 18.34
CA LEU A 48 20.60 3.05 19.47
C LEU A 48 21.02 2.00 20.51
N LYS A 49 21.24 2.43 21.75
CA LYS A 49 21.48 1.53 22.88
C LYS A 49 20.35 1.63 23.90
N LEU A 50 19.74 0.48 24.16
CA LEU A 50 18.68 0.26 25.14
C LEU A 50 19.06 -0.86 26.13
N ASN A 51 20.32 -1.28 26.16
CA ASN A 51 20.77 -2.38 27.02
C ASN A 51 20.72 -2.03 28.51
N ASN A 52 20.56 -3.05 29.36
CA ASN A 52 20.38 -2.89 30.81
C ASN A 52 19.16 -2.00 31.13
N ASN A 53 17.99 -2.40 30.63
CA ASN A 53 16.70 -1.79 30.95
C ASN A 53 15.70 -2.89 31.37
N GLU A 54 14.44 -2.53 31.54
CA GLU A 54 13.35 -3.43 31.94
C GLU A 54 12.38 -3.72 30.78
N ILE A 55 12.87 -3.67 29.53
CA ILE A 55 12.06 -3.83 28.33
C ILE A 55 11.70 -5.31 28.13
N SER A 56 10.41 -5.63 28.14
CA SER A 56 9.94 -6.97 27.80
C SER A 56 9.73 -7.17 26.30
N THR A 57 9.31 -6.13 25.58
CA THR A 57 9.01 -6.21 24.14
C THR A 57 9.22 -4.87 23.44
N ILE A 58 9.34 -4.90 22.12
CA ILE A 58 9.37 -3.72 21.25
C ILE A 58 8.31 -3.90 20.18
N THR A 59 7.38 -2.96 20.11
CA THR A 59 6.24 -2.97 19.19
C THR A 59 6.71 -2.89 17.73
N LEU A 60 6.03 -3.63 16.84
CA LEU A 60 6.27 -3.55 15.41
C LEU A 60 6.07 -2.11 14.92
N GLY A 61 6.97 -1.64 14.06
CA GLY A 61 6.92 -0.27 13.54
C GLY A 61 7.68 0.77 14.37
N THR A 62 8.08 0.45 15.61
CA THR A 62 8.88 1.37 16.46
C THR A 62 10.21 1.77 15.81
N LEU A 63 10.78 0.91 14.96
CA LEU A 63 12.05 1.16 14.29
C LEU A 63 11.92 1.77 12.88
N ASP A 64 10.71 1.85 12.32
CA ASP A 64 10.46 2.26 10.93
C ASP A 64 10.85 3.73 10.68
N ALA A 65 10.77 4.55 11.72
CA ALA A 65 11.13 5.97 11.66
C ALA A 65 12.64 6.26 11.62
N MET A 66 13.48 5.22 11.74
CA MET A 66 14.94 5.33 11.77
C MET A 66 15.57 4.53 10.60
N PRO A 67 15.39 4.98 9.34
CA PRO A 67 15.85 4.24 8.16
C PRO A 67 17.38 4.11 8.09
N ASN A 68 18.13 4.96 8.79
CA ASN A 68 19.59 4.95 8.82
C ASN A 68 20.18 4.12 9.97
N LEU A 69 19.35 3.43 10.76
CA LEU A 69 19.82 2.67 11.92
C LEU A 69 20.73 1.52 11.48
N ARG A 70 21.91 1.41 12.09
CA ARG A 70 22.90 0.36 11.77
C ARG A 70 23.23 -0.53 12.96
N GLN A 71 23.07 -0.01 14.19
CA GLN A 71 23.40 -0.74 15.41
C GLN A 71 22.28 -0.57 16.43
N LEU A 72 21.79 -1.69 16.93
CA LEU A 72 20.78 -1.75 17.98
C LEU A 72 21.28 -2.66 19.10
N ASP A 73 21.34 -2.14 20.33
CA ASP A 73 21.63 -2.95 21.52
C ASP A 73 20.42 -3.01 22.44
N ILE A 74 19.81 -4.20 22.54
CA ILE A 74 18.69 -4.50 23.45
C ILE A 74 19.06 -5.61 24.45
N SER A 75 20.36 -5.87 24.62
CA SER A 75 20.85 -6.91 25.55
C SER A 75 20.54 -6.55 27.01
N ASN A 76 20.55 -7.57 27.89
CA ASN A 76 20.26 -7.41 29.31
C ASN A 76 18.93 -6.68 29.58
N ASN A 77 17.89 -7.13 28.87
CA ASN A 77 16.50 -6.75 29.09
C ASN A 77 15.69 -8.04 29.33
N PRO A 78 14.58 -8.00 30.09
CA PRO A 78 13.71 -9.14 30.35
C PRO A 78 12.85 -9.50 29.12
N LEU A 79 13.48 -9.74 27.96
CA LEU A 79 12.82 -9.90 26.66
C LEU A 79 11.87 -11.12 26.65
N GLN A 80 10.60 -10.87 26.38
CA GLN A 80 9.60 -11.90 26.11
C GLN A 80 9.71 -12.31 24.64
N CYS A 81 10.31 -13.47 24.39
CA CYS A 81 10.53 -13.97 23.04
C CYS A 81 9.32 -14.73 22.52
N ASP A 82 8.31 -13.97 22.10
CA ASP A 82 7.10 -14.46 21.45
C ASP A 82 6.94 -13.83 20.05
N CYS A 83 5.81 -14.08 19.41
CA CYS A 83 5.53 -13.55 18.08
C CYS A 83 5.51 -12.02 18.02
N GLY A 84 5.31 -11.32 19.14
CA GLY A 84 5.31 -9.86 19.22
C GLY A 84 6.69 -9.23 19.16
N LEU A 85 7.76 -9.97 19.49
CA LEU A 85 9.14 -9.47 19.46
C LEU A 85 9.96 -9.98 18.25
N LEU A 86 9.63 -11.17 17.73
CA LEU A 86 10.47 -11.85 16.73
C LEU A 86 10.59 -11.12 15.39
N TRP A 87 9.68 -10.20 15.07
CA TRP A 87 9.78 -9.34 13.88
C TRP A 87 11.11 -8.58 13.82
N ILE A 88 11.73 -8.29 14.97
CA ILE A 88 12.99 -7.55 15.05
C ILE A 88 14.15 -8.29 14.38
N LEU A 89 14.09 -9.63 14.32
CA LEU A 89 15.09 -10.45 13.63
C LEU A 89 15.00 -10.28 12.11
N ASP A 90 13.77 -10.35 11.58
CA ASP A 90 13.51 -10.13 10.15
C ASP A 90 13.83 -8.68 9.75
N TYR A 91 13.35 -7.71 10.54
CA TYR A 91 13.62 -6.30 10.32
C TYR A 91 15.13 -5.99 10.33
N ALA A 92 15.86 -6.52 11.31
CA ALA A 92 17.30 -6.33 11.39
C ALA A 92 18.05 -7.00 10.23
N SER A 93 17.60 -8.18 9.79
CA SER A 93 18.16 -8.85 8.61
C SER A 93 17.93 -8.02 7.33
N LYS A 94 16.68 -7.63 7.09
CA LYS A 94 16.25 -6.87 5.90
C LYS A 94 16.95 -5.51 5.78
N HIS A 95 17.15 -4.82 6.90
CA HIS A 95 17.76 -3.49 6.94
C HIS A 95 19.25 -3.51 7.32
N SER A 96 19.90 -4.68 7.36
CA SER A 96 21.34 -4.82 7.69
C SER A 96 21.73 -4.22 9.06
N ILE A 97 20.83 -4.30 10.04
CA ILE A 97 21.04 -3.77 11.40
C ILE A 97 21.78 -4.81 12.24
N LYS A 98 22.88 -4.40 12.86
CA LYS A 98 23.65 -5.25 13.77
C LYS A 98 23.04 -5.22 15.17
N LEU A 99 22.36 -6.31 15.57
CA LEU A 99 21.98 -6.56 16.96
C LEU A 99 23.23 -6.84 17.81
N MET A 100 23.54 -5.95 18.74
CA MET A 100 24.72 -6.04 19.59
C MET A 100 24.54 -7.06 20.73
N SER A 101 25.65 -7.61 21.22
CA SER A 101 25.70 -8.35 22.50
C SER A 101 24.77 -9.56 22.64
N ASN A 102 24.24 -10.09 21.53
CA ASN A 102 23.36 -11.27 21.45
C ASN A 102 22.23 -11.26 22.50
N PRO A 103 21.16 -10.46 22.29
CA PRO A 103 20.06 -10.36 23.23
C PRO A 103 19.47 -11.74 23.55
N LYS A 104 19.22 -11.99 24.83
CA LYS A 104 18.72 -13.27 25.35
C LYS A 104 17.29 -13.13 25.84
N CYS A 105 16.54 -14.20 25.69
CA CYS A 105 15.15 -14.28 26.11
C CYS A 105 15.03 -14.49 27.63
N SER A 106 13.98 -13.92 28.22
CA SER A 106 13.61 -14.08 29.64
C SER A 106 12.22 -14.71 29.83
N SER A 107 11.47 -14.96 28.75
CA SER A 107 10.22 -15.73 28.76
C SER A 107 10.43 -17.12 29.36
N SER A 108 9.43 -17.66 30.06
CA SER A 108 9.48 -18.97 30.72
C SER A 108 9.99 -20.11 29.82
N THR A 109 9.51 -20.18 28.56
CA THR A 109 9.86 -21.23 27.60
C THR A 109 11.27 -21.11 27.02
N PHE A 110 11.75 -19.88 26.76
CA PHE A 110 13.01 -19.63 26.04
C PHE A 110 14.11 -19.01 26.91
N LYS A 111 13.98 -19.09 28.23
CA LYS A 111 14.87 -18.39 29.17
C LYS A 111 16.35 -18.67 28.89
N GLY A 112 17.14 -17.61 28.70
CA GLY A 112 18.58 -17.67 28.43
C GLY A 112 18.97 -17.95 26.98
N ILE A 113 18.00 -18.29 26.10
CA ILE A 113 18.26 -18.55 24.68
C ILE A 113 18.52 -17.22 23.95
N PRO A 114 19.59 -17.11 23.15
CA PRO A 114 19.80 -15.94 22.30
C PRO A 114 18.69 -15.80 21.24
N LEU A 115 18.18 -14.59 21.05
CA LEU A 115 17.09 -14.28 20.12
C LEU A 115 17.38 -14.78 18.69
N ARG A 116 18.63 -14.61 18.21
CA ARG A 116 19.07 -15.04 16.88
C ARG A 116 19.03 -16.55 16.65
N LYS A 117 18.95 -17.37 17.71
CA LYS A 117 18.88 -18.83 17.58
C LYS A 117 17.47 -19.35 17.37
N LEU A 118 16.45 -18.53 17.63
CA LEU A 118 15.05 -18.93 17.48
C LEU A 118 14.63 -18.87 16.01
N LYS A 119 14.02 -19.95 15.52
CA LYS A 119 13.46 -20.04 14.16
C LYS A 119 11.95 -19.99 14.18
N VAL A 120 11.39 -18.97 13.53
CA VAL A 120 9.93 -18.83 13.31
C VAL A 120 9.45 -19.97 12.41
N GLY A 121 8.39 -20.68 12.84
CA GLY A 121 7.84 -21.84 12.15
C GLY A 121 8.44 -23.19 12.54
N VAL A 122 9.52 -23.21 13.35
CA VAL A 122 10.14 -24.44 13.88
C VAL A 122 10.16 -24.44 15.40
N ASP A 123 10.76 -23.42 16.02
CA ASP A 123 10.83 -23.30 17.48
C ASP A 123 9.63 -22.52 18.04
N ILE A 124 9.12 -21.55 17.25
CA ILE A 124 7.97 -20.71 17.60
C ILE A 124 7.05 -20.63 16.37
N HIS A 125 5.86 -21.22 16.46
CA HIS A 125 4.87 -21.18 15.39
C HIS A 125 4.04 -19.90 15.46
N CYS A 126 4.45 -18.87 14.71
CA CYS A 126 3.68 -17.64 14.54
C CYS A 126 2.83 -17.71 13.26
N ARG A 127 1.53 -17.43 13.36
CA ARG A 127 0.72 -17.05 12.19
C ARG A 127 0.94 -15.56 11.92
N SER A 128 1.22 -15.22 10.66
CA SER A 128 1.77 -13.96 10.14
C SER A 128 1.49 -12.68 10.95
N ALA A 129 2.57 -11.92 11.19
CA ALA A 129 2.65 -10.71 11.99
C ALA A 129 2.32 -9.42 11.21
N SER A 130 1.16 -9.35 10.54
CA SER A 130 0.74 -8.12 9.85
C SER A 130 -0.21 -7.23 10.64
N HIS A 131 -0.66 -7.58 11.85
CA HIS A 131 -1.46 -6.68 12.69
C HIS A 131 -1.21 -6.90 14.20
N ASN A 132 -0.31 -6.07 14.74
CA ASN A 132 -0.14 -5.59 16.13
C ASN A 132 -0.22 -6.54 17.35
N SER A 133 0.92 -6.58 18.05
CA SER A 133 1.12 -6.38 19.49
C SER A 133 -0.13 -6.25 20.40
N LEU A 134 -0.18 -7.13 21.41
CA LEU A 134 -0.68 -6.86 22.78
C LEU A 134 -2.11 -6.35 22.98
N LEU A 135 -3.00 -6.55 22.01
CA LEU A 135 -4.44 -6.49 22.25
C LEU A 135 -4.96 -7.90 22.53
N PRO A 136 -6.03 -8.07 23.34
CA PRO A 136 -6.65 -9.37 23.54
C PRO A 136 -6.98 -9.95 22.16
N PHE A 137 -6.32 -11.06 21.82
CA PHE A 137 -6.38 -11.72 20.52
C PHE A 137 -7.83 -12.05 20.18
N LEU A 138 -8.47 -11.18 19.39
CA LEU A 138 -9.83 -11.39 18.90
C LEU A 138 -9.78 -12.20 17.60
N ASP A 139 -10.00 -13.50 17.71
CA ASP A 139 -10.00 -14.42 16.58
C ASP A 139 -11.40 -14.63 16.05
N LEU A 140 -11.72 -13.93 14.96
CA LEU A 140 -12.91 -14.17 14.14
C LEU A 140 -12.59 -15.19 13.03
N GLN A 141 -13.33 -16.28 13.00
CA GLN A 141 -13.30 -17.30 11.95
C GLN A 141 -14.67 -17.44 11.28
N PRO A 142 -14.74 -17.43 9.94
CA PRO A 142 -13.64 -17.20 9.00
C PRO A 142 -13.13 -15.75 9.02
N ALA A 143 -11.81 -15.59 8.88
CA ALA A 143 -11.15 -14.27 8.96
C ALA A 143 -11.31 -13.43 7.69
N ASN A 144 -11.63 -14.07 6.55
CA ASN A 144 -11.84 -13.41 5.27
C ASN A 144 -13.34 -13.17 5.04
N ASN A 145 -13.66 -12.23 4.16
CA ASN A 145 -15.03 -12.02 3.69
C ASN A 145 -15.60 -13.28 3.04
N GLN A 146 -16.89 -13.53 3.25
CA GLN A 146 -17.58 -14.74 2.82
C GLN A 146 -18.54 -14.46 1.68
N VAL A 147 -18.56 -15.36 0.71
CA VAL A 147 -19.55 -15.42 -0.38
C VAL A 147 -20.27 -16.74 -0.24
N VAL A 148 -21.58 -16.68 -0.04
CA VAL A 148 -22.44 -17.82 0.33
C VAL A 148 -23.69 -17.83 -0.52
N PHE A 149 -24.35 -18.98 -0.69
CA PHE A 149 -25.60 -19.06 -1.44
C PHE A 149 -26.80 -18.91 -0.51
N GLU A 150 -27.90 -18.37 -1.04
CA GLU A 150 -29.17 -18.31 -0.35
C GLU A 150 -29.64 -19.72 0.02
N GLY A 151 -30.11 -19.88 1.26
CA GLY A 151 -30.49 -21.17 1.83
C GLY A 151 -29.38 -21.90 2.59
N ASP A 152 -28.11 -21.54 2.37
CA ASP A 152 -26.99 -22.16 3.10
C ASP A 152 -27.00 -21.79 4.59
N ALA A 153 -26.36 -22.63 5.40
CA ALA A 153 -26.07 -22.33 6.80
C ALA A 153 -24.64 -21.81 6.95
N LEU A 154 -24.44 -20.78 7.77
CA LEU A 154 -23.12 -20.22 8.06
C LEU A 154 -22.90 -20.10 9.56
N LYS A 155 -21.69 -20.46 10.00
CA LYS A 155 -21.25 -20.29 11.39
C LYS A 155 -20.10 -19.29 11.43
N LEU A 156 -20.22 -18.29 12.29
CA LEU A 156 -19.13 -17.38 12.62
C LEU A 156 -18.66 -17.69 14.04
N HIS A 157 -17.36 -17.85 14.21
CA HIS A 157 -16.73 -18.19 15.48
C HIS A 157 -15.87 -17.03 15.94
N CYS A 158 -16.01 -16.61 17.18
CA CYS A 158 -15.25 -15.51 17.74
C CYS A 158 -14.67 -15.90 19.09
N LYS A 159 -13.34 -15.80 19.23
CA LYS A 159 -12.61 -16.11 20.46
C LYS A 159 -11.82 -14.92 20.94
N ALA A 160 -11.77 -14.73 22.25
CA ALA A 160 -10.90 -13.74 22.89
C ALA A 160 -10.32 -14.28 24.20
N PRO A 161 -9.10 -13.86 24.60
CA PRO A 161 -8.56 -14.18 25.91
C PRO A 161 -9.36 -13.45 27.00
N SER A 162 -9.69 -14.17 28.07
CA SER A 162 -10.22 -13.60 29.31
C SER A 162 -9.07 -13.01 30.13
N ILE A 163 -9.22 -11.76 30.57
CA ILE A 163 -8.19 -11.03 31.33
C ILE A 163 -8.38 -11.24 32.85
N THR A 164 -9.54 -11.74 33.28
CA THR A 164 -9.88 -12.01 34.68
C THR A 164 -10.67 -13.33 34.82
N ASP A 165 -10.66 -13.90 36.03
CA ASP A 165 -11.48 -15.08 36.40
C ASP A 165 -12.97 -14.70 36.61
N SER A 166 -13.32 -13.42 36.54
CA SER A 166 -14.66 -12.87 36.67
C SER A 166 -15.33 -12.71 35.30
N THR A 167 -16.49 -13.35 35.12
CA THR A 167 -17.31 -13.31 33.89
C THR A 167 -17.85 -11.93 33.52
N ASN A 168 -17.68 -10.92 34.37
CA ASN A 168 -18.29 -9.59 34.18
C ASN A 168 -17.34 -8.58 33.53
N ASP A 169 -16.03 -8.82 33.54
CA ASP A 169 -15.05 -7.82 33.09
C ASP A 169 -14.66 -7.97 31.62
N SER A 170 -15.09 -9.06 30.96
CA SER A 170 -14.80 -9.35 29.57
C SER A 170 -15.98 -10.07 28.91
N ARG A 171 -16.50 -9.56 27.78
CA ARG A 171 -17.62 -10.18 27.04
C ARG A 171 -17.46 -10.06 25.53
N LEU A 172 -18.11 -10.98 24.81
CA LEU A 172 -18.21 -11.00 23.36
C LEU A 172 -19.66 -10.70 22.92
N ASP A 173 -19.81 -9.68 22.09
CA ASP A 173 -21.08 -9.26 21.50
C ASP A 173 -20.98 -9.33 19.97
N TRP A 174 -22.08 -9.68 19.29
CA TRP A 174 -22.16 -9.66 17.82
C TRP A 174 -22.90 -8.42 17.35
N LEU A 175 -22.41 -7.81 16.27
CA LEU A 175 -23.01 -6.65 15.62
C LEU A 175 -23.22 -6.94 14.13
N TRP A 176 -24.32 -6.44 13.58
CA TRP A 176 -24.58 -6.38 12.15
C TRP A 176 -24.80 -4.93 11.74
N LEU A 177 -23.93 -4.40 10.86
CA LEU A 177 -23.92 -2.97 10.49
C LEU A 177 -24.00 -2.04 11.72
N ASP A 178 -23.22 -2.35 12.76
CA ASP A 178 -23.14 -1.63 14.04
C ASP A 178 -24.41 -1.68 14.93
N SER A 179 -25.37 -2.55 14.60
CA SER A 179 -26.59 -2.79 15.38
C SER A 179 -26.64 -4.21 15.95
N ASN A 180 -27.50 -4.45 16.93
CA ASN A 180 -27.69 -5.80 17.46
C ASN A 180 -28.41 -6.67 16.40
N PRO A 181 -27.81 -7.80 15.98
CA PRO A 181 -28.38 -8.63 14.93
C PRO A 181 -29.71 -9.27 15.34
N LYS A 182 -30.00 -9.43 16.65
CA LYS A 182 -31.29 -9.96 17.14
C LYS A 182 -32.46 -9.03 16.87
N ASP A 183 -32.21 -7.74 16.65
CA ASP A 183 -33.25 -6.76 16.34
C ASP A 183 -33.72 -6.86 14.87
N HIS A 184 -32.88 -7.44 14.01
CA HIS A 184 -33.10 -7.54 12.56
C HIS A 184 -33.43 -8.96 12.11
N PHE A 185 -32.94 -9.97 12.82
CA PHE A 185 -33.03 -11.37 12.40
C PHE A 185 -33.55 -12.24 13.55
N SER A 186 -34.59 -13.02 13.27
CA SER A 186 -35.18 -13.97 14.24
C SER A 186 -34.65 -15.40 14.07
N ASP A 187 -33.94 -15.66 12.98
CA ASP A 187 -33.42 -16.96 12.53
C ASP A 187 -31.94 -17.18 12.87
N ILE A 188 -31.35 -16.28 13.65
CA ILE A 188 -30.00 -16.40 14.19
C ILE A 188 -30.00 -17.03 15.58
N SER A 189 -28.94 -17.78 15.89
CA SER A 189 -28.68 -18.24 17.26
C SER A 189 -27.25 -17.96 17.67
N ILE A 190 -27.07 -17.34 18.83
CA ILE A 190 -25.77 -16.99 19.41
C ILE A 190 -25.55 -17.89 20.63
N ILE A 191 -24.43 -18.62 20.64
CA ILE A 191 -23.99 -19.46 21.76
C ILE A 191 -22.72 -18.83 22.32
N ASN A 192 -22.72 -18.51 23.61
CA ASN A 192 -21.56 -17.96 24.31
C ASN A 192 -21.06 -19.00 25.31
N ASP A 193 -19.81 -19.42 25.15
CA ASP A 193 -19.15 -20.41 26.00
C ASP A 193 -17.96 -19.74 26.70
N PHE A 194 -17.88 -19.90 28.03
CA PHE A 194 -16.74 -19.46 28.82
C PHE A 194 -15.91 -20.67 29.22
N LEU A 195 -14.63 -20.69 28.85
CA LEU A 195 -13.69 -21.75 29.20
C LEU A 195 -12.70 -21.24 30.26
N PRO A 196 -13.08 -21.23 31.55
CA PRO A 196 -12.27 -20.66 32.63
C PRO A 196 -10.87 -21.29 32.71
N ASN A 197 -10.77 -22.61 32.55
CA ASN A 197 -9.50 -23.34 32.63
C ASN A 197 -8.51 -22.98 31.50
N ALA A 198 -9.01 -22.41 30.39
CA ALA A 198 -8.20 -21.99 29.26
C ALA A 198 -8.02 -20.47 29.21
N GLY A 199 -8.71 -19.70 30.07
CA GLY A 199 -8.75 -18.24 30.01
C GLY A 199 -9.26 -17.73 28.66
N ILE A 200 -10.24 -18.40 28.05
CA ILE A 200 -10.79 -18.05 26.73
C ILE A 200 -12.31 -17.87 26.82
N ILE A 201 -12.78 -16.77 26.25
CA ILE A 201 -14.19 -16.52 25.98
C ILE A 201 -14.43 -16.88 24.52
N ASP A 202 -15.45 -17.69 24.28
CA ASP A 202 -15.81 -18.19 22.97
C ASP A 202 -17.27 -17.83 22.65
N SER A 203 -17.54 -17.41 21.43
CA SER A 203 -18.89 -17.09 20.95
C SER A 203 -19.09 -17.57 19.53
N VAL A 204 -20.18 -18.29 19.30
CA VAL A 204 -20.55 -18.81 17.98
C VAL A 204 -21.90 -18.23 17.56
N LEU A 205 -21.90 -17.52 16.44
CA LEU A 205 -23.12 -17.09 15.75
C LEU A 205 -23.46 -18.10 14.66
N TYR A 206 -24.68 -18.62 14.69
CA TYR A 206 -25.24 -19.52 13.69
C TYR A 206 -26.32 -18.80 12.88
N LEU A 207 -26.12 -18.75 11.56
CA LEU A 207 -27.08 -18.32 10.55
C LEU A 207 -27.64 -19.60 9.93
N LYS A 208 -28.86 -20.00 10.32
CA LYS A 208 -29.40 -21.32 9.94
C LYS A 208 -29.82 -21.41 8.47
N LYS A 209 -30.40 -20.34 7.95
CA LYS A 209 -30.85 -20.25 6.56
C LYS A 209 -30.61 -18.85 6.03
N LEU A 210 -29.53 -18.69 5.29
CA LEU A 210 -29.14 -17.40 4.73
C LEU A 210 -30.17 -16.89 3.72
N SER A 211 -30.37 -15.59 3.73
CA SER A 211 -31.24 -14.83 2.83
C SER A 211 -30.56 -13.53 2.44
N ARG A 212 -31.07 -12.83 1.42
CA ARG A 212 -30.45 -11.56 0.97
C ARG A 212 -30.25 -10.53 2.07
N SER A 213 -31.15 -10.45 3.05
CA SER A 213 -31.09 -9.49 4.16
C SER A 213 -29.88 -9.70 5.07
N HIS A 214 -29.29 -10.90 5.08
CA HIS A 214 -28.09 -11.19 5.86
C HIS A 214 -26.81 -10.60 5.24
N THR A 215 -26.88 -10.05 4.02
CA THR A 215 -25.76 -9.37 3.38
C THR A 215 -25.38 -8.13 4.19
N GLY A 216 -24.12 -8.02 4.58
CA GLY A 216 -23.64 -6.89 5.38
C GLY A 216 -22.33 -7.18 6.09
N LEU A 217 -21.93 -6.22 6.93
CA LEU A 217 -20.75 -6.34 7.77
C LEU A 217 -21.16 -6.97 9.11
N TRP A 218 -20.60 -8.13 9.40
CA TRP A 218 -20.78 -8.85 10.66
C TRP A 218 -19.54 -8.67 11.51
N SER A 219 -19.70 -8.10 12.70
CA SER A 219 -18.61 -7.77 13.60
C SER A 219 -18.76 -8.53 14.90
N CYS A 220 -17.65 -9.07 15.39
CA CYS A 220 -17.54 -9.50 16.77
C CYS A 220 -16.89 -8.36 17.56
N LEU A 221 -17.52 -7.95 18.65
CA LEU A 221 -17.07 -6.91 19.56
C LEU A 221 -16.67 -7.58 20.88
N PHE A 222 -15.41 -7.43 21.24
CA PHE A 222 -14.89 -7.75 22.55
C PHE A 222 -14.87 -6.50 23.42
N SER A 223 -15.55 -6.54 24.55
CA SER A 223 -15.56 -5.46 25.54
C SER A 223 -14.82 -5.89 26.80
N SER A 224 -13.84 -5.09 27.22
CA SER A 224 -13.07 -5.32 28.45
C SER A 224 -12.74 -4.03 29.17
N THR A 225 -12.26 -4.16 30.42
CA THR A 225 -11.74 -3.03 31.21
C THR A 225 -10.53 -2.33 30.59
N GLN A 226 -9.78 -2.99 29.71
CA GLN A 226 -8.63 -2.41 28.99
C GLN A 226 -9.01 -1.73 27.68
N GLY A 227 -10.26 -1.89 27.24
CA GLY A 227 -10.76 -1.32 25.99
C GLY A 227 -11.68 -2.27 25.21
N ASN A 228 -12.30 -1.71 24.19
CA ASN A 228 -13.16 -2.43 23.26
C ASN A 228 -12.40 -2.72 21.96
N HIS A 229 -12.45 -3.95 21.49
CA HIS A 229 -11.83 -4.40 20.25
C HIS A 229 -12.87 -5.07 19.37
N SER A 230 -12.82 -4.82 18.06
CA SER A 230 -13.71 -5.51 17.13
C SER A 230 -12.97 -6.05 15.92
N LYS A 231 -13.51 -7.13 15.38
CA LYS A 231 -13.08 -7.72 14.12
C LYS A 231 -14.32 -8.05 13.30
N SER A 232 -14.24 -7.79 12.00
CA SER A 232 -15.42 -7.86 11.13
C SER A 232 -15.13 -8.71 9.89
N THR A 233 -16.18 -9.35 9.39
CA THR A 233 -16.19 -10.05 8.11
C THR A 233 -17.41 -9.63 7.32
N ALA A 234 -17.24 -9.32 6.03
CA ALA A 234 -18.37 -9.03 5.16
C ALA A 234 -18.94 -10.35 4.64
N ILE A 235 -20.26 -10.52 4.77
CA ILE A 235 -21.00 -11.64 4.18
C ILE A 235 -21.78 -11.12 2.98
N LEU A 236 -21.64 -11.79 1.84
CA LEU A 236 -22.40 -11.55 0.63
C LEU A 236 -23.20 -12.79 0.26
N VAL A 237 -24.53 -12.67 0.28
CA VAL A 237 -25.43 -13.78 -0.09
C VAL A 237 -25.79 -13.69 -1.57
N ILE A 238 -25.46 -14.73 -2.33
CA ILE A 238 -25.81 -14.91 -3.74
C ILE A 238 -27.15 -15.65 -3.83
N SER A 239 -28.00 -15.19 -4.73
CA SER A 239 -29.35 -15.69 -4.96
C SER A 239 -29.65 -15.70 -6.46
N ASP A 240 -30.74 -16.33 -6.87
CA ASP A 240 -31.05 -16.47 -8.30
C ASP A 240 -31.27 -15.14 -9.02
N ASP A 241 -31.89 -14.13 -8.39
CA ASP A 241 -32.01 -12.78 -8.98
C ASP A 241 -30.82 -11.84 -8.71
N THR A 242 -29.69 -12.35 -8.20
CA THR A 242 -28.48 -11.53 -8.07
C THR A 242 -28.07 -11.01 -9.45
N LYS A 243 -27.91 -9.70 -9.58
CA LYS A 243 -27.48 -9.07 -10.83
C LYS A 243 -25.96 -9.17 -10.97
N TYR A 244 -25.51 -9.34 -12.21
CA TYR A 244 -24.10 -9.44 -12.57
C TYR A 244 -23.78 -8.54 -13.76
N CYS A 245 -22.55 -8.03 -13.79
CA CYS A 245 -21.97 -7.58 -15.04
C CYS A 245 -21.50 -8.78 -15.87
N PRO A 246 -21.80 -8.82 -17.18
CA PRO A 246 -21.41 -9.92 -18.05
C PRO A 246 -19.89 -9.96 -18.24
N MET A 247 -19.33 -11.11 -18.60
CA MET A 247 -17.92 -11.17 -18.98
C MET A 247 -17.67 -10.25 -20.19
N THR A 248 -16.67 -9.37 -20.12
CA THR A 248 -16.36 -8.43 -21.21
C THR A 248 -14.86 -8.30 -21.42
N THR A 249 -14.46 -7.82 -22.60
CA THR A 249 -13.05 -7.56 -22.93
C THR A 249 -12.86 -6.09 -23.29
N THR A 250 -11.97 -5.41 -22.58
CA THR A 250 -11.58 -4.03 -22.91
C THR A 250 -10.22 -4.04 -23.60
N LYS A 251 -10.12 -3.42 -24.78
CA LYS A 251 -8.86 -3.25 -25.53
C LYS A 251 -8.47 -1.77 -25.53
N GLY A 252 -7.22 -1.49 -25.21
CA GLY A 252 -6.64 -0.14 -25.29
C GLY A 252 -5.12 -0.17 -25.46
N ASN A 253 -4.51 1.01 -25.48
CA ASN A 253 -3.06 1.21 -25.63
C ASN A 253 -2.22 0.75 -24.41
N LYS A 254 -2.87 0.39 -23.30
CA LYS A 254 -2.27 -0.16 -22.07
C LYS A 254 -2.54 -1.64 -21.82
N GLY A 255 -3.21 -2.32 -22.75
CA GLY A 255 -3.49 -3.75 -22.61
C GLY A 255 -4.82 -4.18 -23.22
N THR A 256 -4.95 -5.49 -23.37
CA THR A 256 -6.26 -6.14 -23.51
C THR A 256 -6.56 -6.87 -22.21
N TYR A 257 -7.68 -6.54 -21.58
CA TYR A 257 -8.09 -7.07 -20.28
C TYR A 257 -9.43 -7.76 -20.39
N ILE A 258 -9.50 -8.98 -19.85
CA ILE A 258 -10.70 -9.81 -19.82
C ILE A 258 -11.28 -9.72 -18.41
N TRP A 259 -12.49 -9.19 -18.31
CA TRP A 259 -13.18 -8.97 -17.05
C TRP A 259 -14.11 -10.15 -16.76
N PRO A 260 -13.90 -10.89 -15.66
CA PRO A 260 -14.74 -12.03 -15.32
C PRO A 260 -16.16 -11.55 -14.96
N ARG A 261 -17.14 -12.44 -15.09
CA ARG A 261 -18.50 -12.19 -14.61
C ARG A 261 -18.45 -11.83 -13.13
N THR A 262 -18.99 -10.66 -12.77
CA THR A 262 -18.84 -10.07 -11.43
C THR A 262 -20.16 -9.53 -10.92
N ILE A 263 -20.39 -9.63 -9.61
CA ILE A 263 -21.58 -9.11 -8.93
C ILE A 263 -21.61 -7.57 -8.99
N VAL A 264 -22.81 -7.00 -9.04
CA VAL A 264 -23.01 -5.55 -9.00
C VAL A 264 -22.39 -4.89 -7.75
N ASN A 265 -21.98 -3.63 -7.89
CA ASN A 265 -21.30 -2.83 -6.87
C ASN A 265 -19.91 -3.32 -6.45
N CYS A 266 -19.31 -4.28 -7.17
CA CYS A 266 -17.93 -4.70 -6.94
C CYS A 266 -16.97 -4.08 -7.97
N THR A 267 -15.76 -3.76 -7.52
CA THR A 267 -14.64 -3.37 -8.38
C THR A 267 -13.71 -4.56 -8.55
N VAL A 268 -13.49 -4.99 -9.78
CA VAL A 268 -12.49 -6.02 -10.10
C VAL A 268 -11.15 -5.34 -10.32
N SER A 269 -10.09 -5.89 -9.75
CA SER A 269 -8.71 -5.47 -10.02
C SER A 269 -7.91 -6.64 -10.57
N ILE A 270 -7.27 -6.49 -11.72
CA ILE A 270 -6.47 -7.51 -12.40
C ILE A 270 -5.05 -6.96 -12.60
N PRO A 271 -3.98 -7.76 -12.49
CA PRO A 271 -2.61 -7.30 -12.78
C PRO A 271 -2.48 -6.73 -14.20
N CYS A 272 -1.67 -5.67 -14.35
CA CYS A 272 -1.36 -5.08 -15.65
C CYS A 272 -0.62 -6.09 -16.55
N LYS A 273 -0.89 -6.04 -17.87
CA LYS A 273 -0.22 -6.92 -18.84
C LYS A 273 1.12 -6.31 -19.29
N PHE A 274 2.22 -7.04 -19.16
CA PHE A 274 3.55 -6.64 -19.65
C PHE A 274 4.04 -7.57 -20.77
N LEU A 275 4.95 -7.05 -21.62
CA LEU A 275 5.58 -7.79 -22.73
C LEU A 275 6.80 -8.62 -22.28
N ASN A 276 7.43 -8.29 -21.13
CA ASN A 276 8.59 -9.00 -20.59
C ASN A 276 8.30 -9.50 -19.17
N ASP A 277 8.39 -10.82 -18.98
CA ASP A 277 8.13 -11.55 -17.72
C ASP A 277 9.17 -11.32 -16.60
N TYR A 278 10.11 -10.39 -16.77
CA TYR A 278 11.30 -10.28 -15.91
C TYR A 278 11.19 -9.25 -14.76
N TYR A 279 10.10 -8.48 -14.68
CA TYR A 279 9.87 -7.53 -13.59
C TYR A 279 8.72 -7.99 -12.69
N ASP A 280 8.94 -7.93 -11.37
CA ASP A 280 7.97 -8.26 -10.32
C ASP A 280 6.74 -7.33 -10.44
N SER A 281 5.74 -7.83 -11.17
CA SER A 281 4.55 -7.10 -11.65
C SER A 281 3.36 -7.20 -10.69
N SER A 282 3.58 -7.77 -9.50
CA SER A 282 2.55 -8.09 -8.52
C SER A 282 1.84 -6.87 -7.89
N TYR A 283 2.32 -5.64 -8.13
CA TYR A 283 1.81 -4.44 -7.46
C TYR A 283 0.97 -3.49 -8.32
N GLN A 284 1.01 -3.59 -9.66
CA GLN A 284 0.23 -2.70 -10.53
C GLN A 284 -1.01 -3.40 -11.09
N THR A 285 -2.18 -2.82 -10.82
CA THR A 285 -3.47 -3.37 -11.24
C THR A 285 -4.25 -2.37 -12.09
N VAL A 286 -5.00 -2.91 -13.05
CA VAL A 286 -6.09 -2.23 -13.73
C VAL A 286 -7.39 -2.57 -12.99
N SER A 287 -8.28 -1.61 -12.84
CA SER A 287 -9.56 -1.85 -12.17
C SER A 287 -10.77 -1.47 -13.02
N HIS A 288 -11.87 -2.19 -12.82
CA HIS A 288 -13.14 -1.96 -13.49
C HIS A 288 -14.28 -2.14 -12.51
N TYR A 289 -15.19 -1.17 -12.45
CA TYR A 289 -16.32 -1.20 -11.54
C TYR A 289 -17.57 -1.75 -12.21
N CYS A 290 -18.26 -2.67 -11.55
CA CYS A 290 -19.57 -3.16 -11.95
C CYS A 290 -20.66 -2.32 -11.26
N SER A 291 -21.45 -1.59 -12.05
CA SER A 291 -22.53 -0.73 -11.54
C SER A 291 -23.72 -1.52 -11.01
N SER A 292 -24.56 -0.90 -10.19
CA SER A 292 -25.82 -1.45 -9.67
C SER A 292 -26.77 -1.97 -10.77
N ASN A 293 -26.67 -1.41 -11.97
CA ASN A 293 -27.48 -1.79 -13.13
C ASN A 293 -26.91 -2.99 -13.92
N GLY A 294 -25.79 -3.60 -13.49
CA GLY A 294 -25.16 -4.71 -14.22
C GLY A 294 -24.33 -4.27 -15.43
N THR A 295 -23.94 -2.99 -15.50
CA THR A 295 -23.07 -2.46 -16.55
C THR A 295 -21.68 -2.13 -16.02
N TRP A 296 -20.66 -2.48 -16.79
CA TRP A 296 -19.28 -2.11 -16.54
C TRP A 296 -19.04 -0.61 -16.73
N GLN A 297 -18.48 0.06 -15.72
CA GLN A 297 -18.17 1.48 -15.72
C GLN A 297 -16.81 1.77 -15.05
N ARG A 298 -16.29 2.98 -15.23
CA ARG A 298 -15.07 3.49 -14.56
C ARG A 298 -13.85 2.57 -14.71
N LEU A 299 -13.45 2.27 -15.94
CA LEU A 299 -12.18 1.59 -16.21
C LEU A 299 -11.01 2.49 -15.79
N ASN A 300 -10.15 2.00 -14.90
CA ASN A 300 -8.97 2.72 -14.43
C ASN A 300 -7.70 1.92 -14.73
N SER A 301 -6.95 2.39 -15.73
CA SER A 301 -5.66 1.85 -16.16
C SER A 301 -4.50 2.83 -15.92
N SER A 302 -4.69 3.84 -15.06
CA SER A 302 -3.71 4.91 -14.82
C SER A 302 -2.34 4.38 -14.38
N ARG A 303 -2.32 3.33 -13.55
CA ARG A 303 -1.11 2.72 -13.02
C ARG A 303 -0.39 1.76 -13.97
N CYS A 304 -1.04 1.33 -15.05
CA CYS A 304 -0.41 0.43 -16.02
C CYS A 304 0.43 1.21 -17.04
N SER A 305 1.55 0.62 -17.48
CA SER A 305 2.35 1.14 -18.59
C SER A 305 1.67 0.90 -19.94
N TYR A 306 2.07 1.67 -20.95
CA TYR A 306 1.69 1.42 -22.33
C TYR A 306 2.31 0.13 -22.87
N ILE A 307 1.61 -0.53 -23.81
CA ILE A 307 2.13 -1.72 -24.51
C ILE A 307 3.24 -1.32 -25.49
N SER A 308 3.05 -0.20 -26.18
CA SER A 308 4.01 0.29 -27.17
C SER A 308 5.29 0.79 -26.47
N ASP A 309 6.43 0.22 -26.88
CA ASP A 309 7.75 0.68 -26.43
C ASP A 309 7.96 2.17 -26.77
N THR A 310 7.49 2.61 -27.94
CA THR A 310 7.53 4.01 -28.37
C THR A 310 6.84 4.92 -27.36
N THR A 311 5.59 4.61 -27.02
CA THR A 311 4.79 5.45 -26.11
C THR A 311 5.41 5.49 -24.71
N ARG A 312 5.98 4.36 -24.25
CA ARG A 312 6.65 4.28 -22.94
C ARG A 312 7.92 5.13 -22.88
N ILE A 313 8.72 5.11 -23.95
CA ILE A 313 9.93 5.93 -24.05
C ILE A 313 9.56 7.43 -24.08
N LEU A 314 8.58 7.81 -24.90
CA LEU A 314 8.09 9.19 -25.01
C LEU A 314 7.46 9.70 -23.70
N GLU A 315 6.72 8.86 -23.00
CA GLU A 315 6.24 9.18 -21.65
C GLU A 315 7.41 9.43 -20.68
N GLY A 316 8.49 8.65 -20.79
CA GLY A 316 9.71 8.83 -20.01
C GLY A 316 10.33 10.21 -20.18
N PHE A 317 10.49 10.67 -21.42
CA PHE A 317 11.00 12.02 -21.72
C PHE A 317 10.16 13.13 -21.06
N SER A 318 8.83 13.00 -21.07
CA SER A 318 7.92 13.97 -20.46
C SER A 318 8.03 14.10 -18.94
N LYS A 319 8.67 13.13 -18.27
CA LYS A 319 8.87 13.09 -16.81
C LYS A 319 10.26 13.60 -16.39
N VAL A 320 11.11 13.98 -17.33
CA VAL A 320 12.46 14.48 -17.03
C VAL A 320 12.40 15.94 -16.59
N HIS A 321 12.97 16.25 -15.43
CA HIS A 321 13.03 17.61 -14.87
C HIS A 321 14.46 18.17 -14.79
N ASN A 322 15.48 17.29 -14.87
CA ASN A 322 16.90 17.64 -14.80
C ASN A 322 17.59 17.23 -16.11
N SER A 323 18.71 17.88 -16.46
CA SER A 323 19.46 17.59 -17.69
C SER A 323 18.63 17.73 -18.98
N ILE A 324 17.73 18.73 -19.02
CA ILE A 324 16.78 18.99 -20.10
C ILE A 324 17.48 19.07 -21.47
N LEU A 325 18.65 19.73 -21.56
CA LEU A 325 19.38 19.87 -22.82
C LEU A 325 19.82 18.53 -23.41
N GLU A 326 20.33 17.62 -22.58
CA GLU A 326 20.77 16.30 -23.04
C GLU A 326 19.57 15.41 -23.38
N SER A 327 18.51 15.50 -22.57
CA SER A 327 17.25 14.80 -22.85
C SER A 327 16.62 15.26 -24.16
N ALA A 328 16.67 16.55 -24.47
CA ALA A 328 16.19 17.11 -25.73
C ALA A 328 17.00 16.62 -26.95
N ARG A 329 18.32 16.42 -26.82
CA ARG A 329 19.14 15.82 -27.90
C ARG A 329 18.69 14.40 -28.21
N HIS A 330 18.53 13.57 -27.17
CA HIS A 330 18.03 12.20 -27.35
C HIS A 330 16.60 12.18 -27.90
N LEU A 331 15.74 13.11 -27.49
CA LEU A 331 14.39 13.24 -28.05
C LEU A 331 14.44 13.58 -29.55
N LYS A 332 15.31 14.52 -29.95
CA LYS A 332 15.52 14.84 -31.37
C LYS A 332 15.94 13.62 -32.17
N GLU A 333 16.95 12.88 -31.71
CA GLU A 333 17.40 11.66 -32.36
C GLU A 333 16.27 10.63 -32.48
N TYR A 334 15.52 10.43 -31.39
CA TYR A 334 14.40 9.49 -31.36
C TYR A 334 13.31 9.87 -32.36
N THR A 335 12.97 11.16 -32.48
CA THR A 335 11.89 11.65 -33.36
C THR A 335 12.27 11.77 -34.84
N THR A 336 13.53 11.54 -35.23
CA THR A 336 13.94 11.57 -36.65
C THR A 336 13.25 10.50 -37.50
N ASN A 337 13.00 9.32 -36.93
CA ASN A 337 12.32 8.24 -37.63
C ASN A 337 10.81 8.28 -37.40
N ILE A 338 10.08 8.91 -38.33
CA ILE A 338 8.62 9.12 -38.25
C ILE A 338 7.84 7.78 -38.14
N SER A 339 8.39 6.67 -38.64
CA SER A 339 7.73 5.35 -38.63
C SER A 339 7.54 4.72 -37.24
N ILE A 340 8.18 5.29 -36.21
CA ILE A 340 8.00 4.84 -34.82
C ILE A 340 6.65 5.25 -34.24
N PHE A 341 6.05 6.34 -34.76
CA PHE A 341 4.78 6.89 -34.29
C PHE A 341 3.62 6.05 -34.83
N LYS A 342 2.93 5.36 -33.94
CA LYS A 342 1.84 4.44 -34.29
C LYS A 342 0.58 4.65 -33.46
N ASP A 343 0.70 5.24 -32.28
CA ASP A 343 -0.40 5.51 -31.35
C ASP A 343 -0.53 7.01 -31.09
N VAL A 344 -1.74 7.56 -31.03
CA VAL A 344 -1.98 9.01 -30.83
C VAL A 344 -1.23 9.55 -29.60
N MET A 345 -1.07 8.72 -28.57
CA MET A 345 -0.33 9.10 -27.36
C MET A 345 1.16 9.39 -27.60
N ASP A 346 1.77 8.82 -28.65
CA ASP A 346 3.17 9.10 -29.00
C ASP A 346 3.35 10.60 -29.28
N LEU A 347 2.47 11.19 -30.10
CA LEU A 347 2.46 12.62 -30.36
C LEU A 347 2.14 13.42 -29.10
N VAL A 348 1.11 13.02 -28.34
CA VAL A 348 0.68 13.74 -27.13
C VAL A 348 1.82 13.87 -26.13
N TYR A 349 2.57 12.79 -25.85
CA TYR A 349 3.71 12.83 -24.94
C TYR A 349 4.88 13.62 -25.51
N THR A 350 5.09 13.59 -26.83
CA THR A 350 6.13 14.41 -27.47
C THR A 350 5.82 15.89 -27.34
N VAL A 351 4.58 16.32 -27.62
CA VAL A 351 4.13 17.71 -27.44
C VAL A 351 4.23 18.13 -25.97
N LYS A 352 3.79 17.28 -25.04
CA LYS A 352 3.91 17.56 -23.60
C LYS A 352 5.37 17.74 -23.16
N THR A 353 6.29 16.96 -23.74
CA THR A 353 7.72 17.09 -23.46
C THR A 353 8.25 18.44 -23.96
N ILE A 354 7.87 18.85 -25.17
CA ILE A 354 8.21 20.17 -25.72
C ILE A 354 7.70 21.29 -24.81
N GLU A 355 6.43 21.25 -24.40
CA GLU A 355 5.85 22.25 -23.47
C GLU A 355 6.62 22.31 -22.14
N SER A 356 6.95 21.15 -21.57
CA SER A 356 7.69 21.07 -20.31
C SER A 356 9.10 21.63 -20.44
N TYR A 357 9.79 21.38 -21.55
CA TYR A 357 11.16 21.87 -21.77
C TYR A 357 11.19 23.34 -22.16
N ALA A 358 10.14 23.82 -22.84
CA ALA A 358 9.96 25.24 -23.17
C ALA A 358 9.70 26.08 -21.91
N SER A 359 9.00 25.52 -20.92
CA SER A 359 8.64 26.23 -19.69
C SER A 359 9.85 26.55 -18.79
N SER A 360 11.01 25.92 -18.99
CA SER A 360 12.19 26.05 -18.14
C SER A 360 13.16 27.18 -18.53
N GLN A 361 12.69 28.23 -19.24
CA GLN A 361 13.52 29.27 -19.88
C GLN A 361 14.57 28.69 -20.84
N PRO A 362 14.23 28.51 -22.12
CA PRO A 362 15.09 27.78 -23.04
C PRO A 362 16.32 28.63 -23.41
N SER A 363 17.50 28.04 -23.26
CA SER A 363 18.71 28.58 -23.87
C SER A 363 18.63 28.44 -25.39
N GLU A 364 19.34 29.30 -26.14
CA GLU A 364 19.41 29.24 -27.61
C GLU A 364 19.63 27.83 -28.19
N PRO A 365 20.58 27.00 -27.68
CA PRO A 365 20.75 25.64 -28.19
C PRO A 365 19.54 24.72 -27.92
N LEU A 366 18.82 24.91 -26.81
CA LEU A 366 17.63 24.13 -26.51
C LEU A 366 16.48 24.49 -27.45
N SER A 367 16.27 25.77 -27.72
CA SER A 367 15.25 26.25 -28.67
C SER A 367 15.45 25.66 -30.06
N ASN A 368 16.70 25.62 -30.55
CA ASN A 368 17.01 25.05 -31.87
C ASN A 368 16.72 23.54 -31.92
N ILE A 369 17.07 22.79 -30.87
CA ILE A 369 16.79 21.35 -30.79
C ILE A 369 15.28 21.08 -30.78
N LEU A 370 14.51 21.85 -29.99
CA LEU A 370 13.07 21.69 -29.93
C LEU A 370 12.40 22.02 -31.27
N MET A 371 12.88 23.02 -32.00
CA MET A 371 12.40 23.32 -33.36
C MET A 371 12.64 22.19 -34.34
N ASP A 372 13.80 21.51 -34.26
CA ASP A 372 14.06 20.33 -35.09
C ASP A 372 13.08 19.19 -34.79
N VAL A 373 12.74 18.98 -33.50
CA VAL A 373 11.73 18.00 -33.10
C VAL A 373 10.36 18.38 -33.68
N VAL A 374 9.96 19.64 -33.56
CA VAL A 374 8.68 20.14 -34.10
C VAL A 374 8.60 19.94 -35.62
N ASN A 375 9.67 20.26 -36.35
CA ASN A 375 9.74 20.03 -37.79
C ASN A 375 9.58 18.55 -38.17
N ASN A 376 10.13 17.64 -37.37
CA ASN A 376 9.91 16.20 -37.58
C ASN A 376 8.45 15.81 -37.35
N LEU A 377 7.79 16.37 -36.32
CA LEU A 377 6.40 16.07 -35.99
C LEU A 377 5.39 16.62 -37.01
N ILE A 378 5.65 17.80 -37.58
CA ILE A 378 4.79 18.43 -38.59
C ILE A 378 4.70 17.58 -39.87
N ASN A 379 5.70 16.73 -40.13
CA ASN A 379 5.74 15.79 -41.25
C ASN A 379 4.96 14.49 -41.00
N LEU A 380 4.32 14.32 -39.84
CA LEU A 380 3.44 13.17 -39.57
C LEU A 380 2.20 13.18 -40.48
N PRO A 381 1.62 12.01 -40.78
CA PRO A 381 0.41 11.93 -41.60
C PRO A 381 -0.76 12.77 -41.05
N TRP A 382 -1.44 13.52 -41.94
CA TRP A 382 -2.50 14.47 -41.55
C TRP A 382 -3.61 13.87 -40.67
N TYR A 383 -4.00 12.61 -40.94
CA TYR A 383 -5.05 11.93 -40.17
C TYR A 383 -4.66 11.76 -38.70
N TYR A 384 -3.38 11.49 -38.45
CA TYR A 384 -2.84 11.26 -37.12
C TYR A 384 -2.76 12.57 -36.32
N LEU A 385 -2.29 13.65 -36.96
CA LEU A 385 -2.31 15.01 -36.40
C LEU A 385 -3.73 15.46 -36.05
N LYS A 386 -4.68 15.31 -36.99
CA LYS A 386 -6.09 15.70 -36.78
C LYS A 386 -6.74 14.92 -35.63
N LYS A 387 -6.48 13.62 -35.53
CA LYS A 387 -7.03 12.77 -34.47
C LYS A 387 -6.49 13.18 -33.09
N SER A 388 -5.18 13.43 -32.99
CA SER A 388 -4.56 13.93 -31.76
C SER A 388 -5.08 15.31 -31.37
N ASP A 389 -5.30 16.19 -32.34
CA ASP A 389 -5.79 17.54 -32.08
C ASP A 389 -7.23 17.56 -31.56
N ALA A 390 -8.11 16.72 -32.13
CA ALA A 390 -9.48 16.59 -31.67
C ALA A 390 -9.59 16.14 -30.20
N GLU A 391 -8.68 15.28 -29.74
CA GLU A 391 -8.72 14.71 -28.38
C GLU A 391 -7.87 15.52 -27.38
N HIS A 392 -6.76 16.11 -27.82
CA HIS A 392 -5.72 16.66 -26.93
C HIS A 392 -5.17 18.04 -27.34
N LYS A 393 -5.72 18.66 -28.40
CA LYS A 393 -5.28 19.98 -28.93
C LYS A 393 -3.79 20.04 -29.25
N SER A 394 -3.22 18.92 -29.70
CA SER A 394 -1.79 18.77 -29.90
C SER A 394 -1.23 19.69 -30.99
N CYS A 395 -1.97 19.92 -32.08
CA CYS A 395 -1.53 20.85 -33.13
C CYS A 395 -1.57 22.29 -32.61
N SER A 396 -2.65 22.69 -31.91
CA SER A 396 -2.73 24.04 -31.34
C SER A 396 -1.55 24.35 -30.42
N LYS A 397 -1.19 23.42 -29.53
CA LYS A 397 -0.04 23.54 -28.63
C LYS A 397 1.31 23.66 -29.36
N LEU A 398 1.47 22.96 -30.49
CA LEU A 398 2.68 23.08 -31.32
C LEU A 398 2.77 24.46 -31.98
N VAL A 399 1.64 24.98 -32.48
CA VAL A 399 1.59 26.33 -33.07
C VAL A 399 1.89 27.40 -32.01
N ASP A 400 1.25 27.33 -30.84
CA ASP A 400 1.49 28.25 -29.71
C ASP A 400 2.98 28.27 -29.32
N PHE A 401 3.62 27.10 -29.30
CA PHE A 401 5.05 26.99 -29.01
C PHE A 401 5.92 27.66 -30.08
N ILE A 402 5.65 27.44 -31.36
CA ILE A 402 6.40 28.06 -32.46
C ILE A 402 6.25 29.59 -32.41
N GLU A 403 5.03 30.10 -32.19
CA GLU A 403 4.77 31.52 -32.05
C GLU A 403 5.54 32.12 -30.85
N SER A 404 5.54 31.43 -29.71
CA SER A 404 6.29 31.87 -28.52
C SER A 404 7.81 31.96 -28.76
N LEU A 405 8.37 31.01 -29.53
CA LEU A 405 9.78 31.03 -29.90
C LEU A 405 10.10 32.10 -30.95
N ALA A 406 9.20 32.35 -31.90
CA ALA A 406 9.35 33.40 -32.90
C ALA A 406 9.39 34.79 -32.28
N LEU A 407 8.56 35.02 -31.25
CA LEU A 407 8.60 36.26 -30.47
C LEU A 407 9.89 36.40 -29.65
N ALA A 408 10.47 35.30 -29.17
CA ALA A 408 11.69 35.30 -28.37
C ALA A 408 12.99 35.42 -29.19
N ASN A 409 13.01 34.92 -30.43
CA ASN A 409 14.21 34.90 -31.29
C ASN A 409 13.88 35.35 -32.73
N PRO A 410 14.02 36.65 -33.05
CA PRO A 410 13.65 37.22 -34.36
C PRO A 410 14.49 36.72 -35.56
N ASN A 411 15.62 36.05 -35.31
CA ASN A 411 16.60 35.68 -36.33
C ASN A 411 16.45 34.23 -36.85
N VAL A 412 15.45 33.47 -36.38
CA VAL A 412 15.22 32.09 -36.80
C VAL A 412 14.21 32.07 -37.96
N LEU A 413 14.54 31.41 -39.07
CA LEU A 413 13.66 31.24 -40.22
C LEU A 413 12.60 30.17 -39.90
N PHE A 414 11.34 30.59 -39.79
CA PHE A 414 10.20 29.69 -39.59
C PHE A 414 9.66 29.22 -40.94
N GLN A 415 9.60 27.89 -41.16
CA GLN A 415 8.80 27.33 -42.25
C GLN A 415 7.32 27.44 -41.89
N ARG A 416 6.48 27.79 -42.87
CA ARG A 416 5.01 27.79 -42.71
C ARG A 416 4.55 26.40 -42.28
N VAL A 417 4.01 26.32 -41.07
CA VAL A 417 3.18 25.19 -40.64
C VAL A 417 1.88 25.31 -41.43
N SER A 418 1.75 24.53 -42.50
CA SER A 418 0.55 24.49 -43.35
C SER A 418 -0.23 23.18 -43.18
N THR A 419 0.29 22.28 -42.35
CA THR A 419 -0.23 20.94 -42.07
C THR A 419 -0.92 20.83 -40.71
N CYS A 420 -0.69 21.79 -39.82
CA CYS A 420 -1.64 22.27 -38.80
C CYS A 420 -2.10 23.67 -39.27
#